data_AF-A0A0M0ECW5-F1
#
_entry.id   AF-A0A0M0ECW5-F1
#
_cell.length_a   1.000
_cell.length_b   1.000
_cell.length_c   1.000
_cell.angle_alpha   90.00
_cell.angle_beta   90.00
_cell.angle_gamma   90.00
#
_symmetry.space_group_name_H-M   'P 1'
#
loop_
_entity.id
_entity.type
_entity.pdbx_description
1 polymer ?
#
loop_
_entity_poly.entity_id
_entity_poly.type
_entity_poly.pdbx_seq_one_letter_code
_entity_poly.pdbx_strand_id
1 'polypeptide(L)' 'MKQQCESEAMANKLAQLDAILRTVRRTLEGNESSIFMQDTVQLVAAAGEITIECLMLRQKMDVQIYQKNSKYFQHTA' A
#
# COMPACT_ATOMS: atom_id res chain seq x y z
N MET A 1 0.27 18.34 15.48
CA MET A 1 0.24 16.98 14.88
C MET A 1 1.37 16.91 13.87
N LYS A 2 2.38 16.05 14.06
CA LYS A 2 3.42 15.84 13.03
C LYS A 2 2.74 15.26 11.80
N GLN A 3 2.84 15.92 10.65
CA GLN A 3 2.41 15.33 9.38
C GLN A 3 3.16 14.00 9.23
N GLN A 4 2.43 12.90 9.21
CA GLN A 4 3.01 11.60 8.89
C GLN A 4 3.59 11.69 7.48
N CYS A 5 4.85 11.31 7.31
CA CYS A 5 5.49 11.36 6.01
C CYS A 5 4.79 10.36 5.07
N GLU A 6 4.33 10.81 3.91
CA GLU A 6 3.57 9.96 2.97
C GLU A 6 4.38 8.73 2.52
N SER A 7 5.72 8.86 2.43
CA SER A 7 6.63 7.76 2.10
C SER A 7 6.73 6.72 3.22
N GLU A 8 6.69 7.16 4.49
CA GLU A 8 6.66 6.28 5.65
C GLU A 8 5.32 5.54 5.75
N ALA A 9 4.21 6.24 5.50
CA ALA A 9 2.89 5.63 5.41
C ALA A 9 2.82 4.57 4.31
N MET A 10 3.39 4.85 3.14
CA MET A 10 3.48 3.88 2.04
C MET A 10 4.36 2.68 2.41
N ALA A 11 5.53 2.91 3.01
CA ALA A 11 6.43 1.83 3.42
C ALA A 11 5.76 0.86 4.39
N ASN A 12 5.02 1.39 5.38
CA ASN A 12 4.28 0.57 6.34
C ASN A 12 3.18 -0.26 5.66
N LYS A 13 2.43 0.33 4.72
CA LYS A 13 1.40 -0.39 3.96
C LYS A 13 1.99 -1.47 3.05
N LEU A 14 3.12 -1.21 2.40
CA LEU A 14 3.82 -2.21 1.59
C LEU A 14 4.33 -3.38 2.43
N ALA A 15 4.83 -3.11 3.64
CA ALA A 15 5.23 -4.16 4.59
C ALA A 15 4.04 -5.03 5.03
N GLN A 16 2.88 -4.41 5.29
CA GLN A 16 1.64 -5.13 5.60
C GLN A 16 1.18 -5.99 4.41
N LEU A 17 1.25 -5.45 3.20
CA LEU A 17 0.92 -6.16 1.96
C LEU A 17 1.80 -7.40 1.76
N ASP A 18 3.12 -7.28 1.92
CA ASP A 18 4.06 -8.40 1.83
C ASP A 18 3.74 -9.49 2.88
N ALA A 19 3.43 -9.08 4.11
CA ALA A 19 3.06 -10.02 5.18
C ALA A 19 1.78 -10.82 4.86
N ILE A 20 0.77 -10.15 4.28
CA ILE A 20 -0.48 -10.79 3.85
C ILE A 20 -0.19 -11.76 2.71
N LEU A 21 0.52 -11.33 1.67
CA LEU A 21 0.82 -12.17 0.49
C LEU A 21 1.65 -13.40 0.86
N ARG A 22 2.60 -13.27 1.80
CA ARG A 22 3.36 -14.42 2.33
C ARG A 22 2.49 -15.38 3.13
N THR A 23 1.48 -14.87 3.83
CA THR A 23 0.53 -15.70 4.57
C THR A 23 -0.36 -16.47 3.60
N VAL A 24 -0.96 -15.77 2.64
CA VAL A 24 -1.75 -16.38 1.55
C VAL A 24 -0.95 -17.47 0.84
N ARG A 25 0.30 -17.19 0.45
CA ARG A 25 1.16 -18.18 -0.22
C ARG A 25 1.35 -19.43 0.64
N ARG A 26 1.75 -19.27 1.90
CA ARG A 26 1.96 -20.40 2.82
C ARG A 26 0.69 -21.21 3.04
N THR A 27 -0.45 -20.55 3.15
CA THR A 27 -1.75 -21.20 3.33
C THR A 27 -2.13 -22.03 2.11
N LEU A 28 -1.92 -21.51 0.89
CA LEU A 28 -2.20 -22.22 -0.35
C LEU A 28 -1.23 -23.38 -0.62
N GLU A 29 0.03 -23.24 -0.22
CA GLU A 29 1.06 -24.30 -0.30
C GLU A 29 0.89 -25.38 0.78
N GLY A 30 0.05 -25.14 1.80
CA GLY A 30 -0.18 -26.07 2.90
C GLY A 30 -1.07 -27.26 2.53
N ASN A 31 -0.92 -28.36 3.26
CA ASN A 31 -1.69 -29.60 3.07
C ASN A 31 -3.20 -29.44 3.32
N GLU A 32 -3.60 -28.38 4.02
CA GLU A 32 -5.00 -28.08 4.38
C GLU A 32 -5.54 -26.84 3.65
N SER A 33 -4.95 -26.48 2.50
CA SER A 33 -5.30 -25.26 1.75
C SER A 33 -6.79 -25.12 1.42
N SER A 34 -7.49 -26.24 1.19
CA SER A 34 -8.94 -26.25 0.96
C SER A 34 -9.76 -25.80 2.16
N ILE A 35 -9.28 -26.03 3.39
CA ILE A 35 -9.95 -25.63 4.63
C ILE A 35 -9.89 -24.10 4.79
N PHE A 36 -8.75 -23.51 4.45
CA PHE A 36 -8.47 -22.07 4.62
C PHE A 36 -8.73 -21.24 3.36
N MET A 37 -9.41 -21.79 2.37
CA MET A 37 -9.63 -21.11 1.09
C MET A 37 -10.45 -19.82 1.28
N GLN A 38 -11.47 -19.85 2.14
CA GLN A 38 -12.29 -18.67 2.42
C GLN A 38 -11.48 -17.54 3.08
N ASP A 39 -10.65 -17.87 4.06
CA ASP A 39 -9.76 -16.91 4.72
C ASP A 39 -8.74 -16.35 3.72
N THR A 40 -8.25 -17.20 2.82
CA THR A 40 -7.34 -16.79 1.76
C THR A 40 -7.98 -15.77 0.81
N VAL A 41 -9.24 -15.99 0.42
CA VAL A 41 -10.00 -15.03 -0.41
C VAL A 41 -10.14 -13.68 0.32
N GLN A 42 -10.44 -13.69 1.61
CA GLN A 42 -10.55 -12.46 2.42
C GLN A 42 -9.21 -11.73 2.55
N LEU A 43 -8.12 -12.46 2.78
CA LEU A 43 -6.77 -11.90 2.85
C LEU A 43 -6.35 -11.28 1.52
N VAL A 44 -6.66 -11.92 0.40
CA VAL A 44 -6.40 -11.36 -0.94
C VAL A 44 -7.24 -10.11 -1.20
N ALA A 45 -8.50 -10.07 -0.75
CA ALA A 45 -9.33 -8.88 -0.86
C ALA A 45 -8.72 -7.70 -0.06
N ALA A 46 -8.28 -7.94 1.18
CA ALA A 46 -7.59 -6.95 2.00
C ALA A 46 -6.26 -6.48 1.36
N ALA A 47 -5.50 -7.39 0.75
CA ALA A 47 -4.31 -7.04 -0.03
C ALA A 47 -4.65 -6.12 -1.22
N GLY A 48 -5.79 -6.33 -1.86
CA GLY A 48 -6.32 -5.45 -2.91
C GLY A 48 -6.59 -4.03 -2.41
N GLU A 49 -7.25 -3.90 -1.25
CA GLU A 49 -7.52 -2.61 -0.61
C GLU A 49 -6.22 -1.86 -0.28
N ILE A 50 -5.26 -2.52 0.37
CA ILE A 50 -3.94 -1.93 0.69
C ILE A 50 -3.21 -1.48 -0.57
N THR A 51 -3.33 -2.25 -1.66
CA THR A 51 -2.74 -1.89 -2.96
C THR A 51 -3.34 -0.58 -3.49
N ILE A 52 -4.66 -0.40 -3.41
CA ILE A 52 -5.34 0.83 -3.81
C ILE A 52 -4.87 2.01 -2.96
N GLU A 53 -4.77 1.85 -1.65
CA GLU A 53 -4.28 2.89 -0.75
C GLU A 53 -2.83 3.31 -1.08
N CYS A 54 -1.96 2.34 -1.37
CA CYS A 54 -0.60 2.62 -1.84
C CYS A 54 -0.60 3.42 -3.15
N LEU A 55 -1.48 3.10 -4.10
CA LEU A 55 -1.60 3.87 -5.35
C LEU A 55 -2.03 5.32 -5.08
N MET A 56 -2.97 5.54 -4.16
CA MET A 56 -3.40 6.88 -3.75
C MET A 56 -2.26 7.68 -3.11
N LEU A 57 -1.50 7.05 -2.21
CA LEU A 57 -0.32 7.68 -1.59
C LEU A 57 0.73 8.02 -2.65
N ARG A 58 0.97 7.13 -3.63
CA ARG A 58 1.89 7.39 -4.74
C ARG A 58 1.47 8.62 -5.53
N GLN A 59 0.21 8.68 -5.97
CA GLN A 59 -0.32 9.81 -6.71
C GLN A 59 -0.19 11.12 -5.93
N LYS A 60 -0.45 11.09 -4.61
CA LYS A 60 -0.28 12.26 -3.75
C LYS A 60 1.17 12.73 -3.69
N MET A 61 2.12 11.81 -3.54
CA MET A 61 3.55 12.12 -3.55
C MET A 61 4.00 12.67 -4.91
N ASP A 62 3.54 12.09 -6.01
CA ASP A 62 3.85 12.57 -7.37
C ASP A 62 3.40 14.03 -7.55
N VAL A 63 2.19 14.37 -7.10
CA VAL A 63 1.67 15.74 -7.11
C VAL A 63 2.52 16.67 -6.24
N GLN A 64 2.89 16.24 -5.02
CA GLN A 64 3.73 17.05 -4.13
C GLN A 64 5.13 17.31 -4.71
N ILE A 65 5.73 16.29 -5.33
CA ILE A 65 7.02 16.40 -6.02
C ILE A 65 6.90 17.37 -7.19
N TYR A 66 5.85 17.22 -8.01
CA TYR A 66 5.59 18.12 -9.13
C TYR A 66 5.41 19.57 -8.67
N GLN A 67 4.62 19.80 -7.63
CA GLN A 67 4.41 21.15 -7.06
C GLN A 67 5.72 21.76 -6.54
N LYS A 68 6.53 20.99 -5.79
CA LYS A 68 7.83 21.45 -5.28
C LYS A 68 8.83 21.77 -6.40
N ASN A 69 8.79 21.01 -7.49
CA ASN A 69 9.73 21.17 -8.61
C ASN A 69 9.21 22.09 -9.72
N SER A 70 7.96 22.56 -9.63
CA SER A 70 7.37 23.46 -10.63
C SER A 70 7.93 24.87 -10.47
N LYS A 71 8.51 25.41 -11.56
CA LYS A 71 9.02 26.79 -11.66
C LYS A 71 7.97 27.86 -11.33
N TYR A 72 6.68 27.52 -11.40
CA TYR A 72 5.58 28.46 -11.15
C TYR A 72 5.20 28.59 -9.67
N PHE A 73 5.64 27.69 -8.80
CA PHE A 73 5.27 27.74 -7.37
C PHE A 73 6.06 28.80 -6.58
N GLN A 74 7.25 29.19 -7.06
CA GLN A 74 8.08 30.22 -6.43
C GLN A 74 7.68 31.66 -6.79
N HIS A 75 6.76 31.86 -7.74
CA HIS A 75 6.38 33.21 -8.21
C HIS A 75 5.09 33.78 -7.61
N THR A 76 4.46 33.07 -6.66
CA THR A 76 3.21 33.51 -6.01
C THR A 76 3.26 33.50 -4.47
N ALA A 77 4.45 33.57 -3.87
CA ALA A 77 4.62 33.77 -2.43
C ALA A 77 5.08 35.21 -2.13
#